data_AF-A0A0G1QGH9-F1
#
_entry.id   AF-A0A0G1QGH9-F1
#
_cell.length_a   1.000
_cell.length_b   1.000
_cell.length_c   1.000
_cell.angle_alpha   90.00
_cell.angle_beta   90.00
_cell.angle_gamma   90.00
#
_symmetry.space_group_name_H-M   'P 1'
#
loop_
_entity.id
_entity.type
_entity.pdbx_description
1 polymer ?
#
loop_
_entity_poly.entity_id
_entity_poly.type
_entity_poly.pdbx_seq_one_letter_code
_entity_poly.pdbx_strand_id
1 'polypeptide(L)'
;MKKFLVFAALWFVLAGSAAAHEGSVDLTSSQVSCKGVSLYQDGYYRVSGRCDGLVYPYETTYNRYVLWGKTSVRGEMIRIAEVDRGYFSGNIASPFNEMVITAEKDSLVRRPSDRIVLTGSLSVFNFDKSVTVAPTATTTPSTTTESKGVTVQSSTSTAGTTAGTVIGKILTSLLVIVLVIVGLVIGASLIFRNRGSVSA
;
A
#
# COMPACT_ATOMS: atom_id res chain seq x y z
N MET A 1 -38.18 21.15 -12.38
CA MET A 1 -37.24 20.06 -12.07
C MET A 1 -36.12 19.86 -13.12
N LYS A 2 -35.74 20.90 -13.89
CA LYS A 2 -34.67 20.81 -14.91
C LYS A 2 -33.36 21.49 -14.50
N LYS A 3 -33.40 22.33 -13.45
CA LYS A 3 -32.27 23.15 -12.98
C LYS A 3 -31.34 22.44 -11.99
N PHE A 4 -31.77 21.33 -11.38
CA PHE A 4 -30.97 20.54 -10.43
C PHE A 4 -30.02 19.53 -11.09
N LEU A 5 -30.28 19.15 -12.35
CA LEU A 5 -29.42 18.22 -13.10
C LEU A 5 -28.11 18.87 -13.58
N VAL A 6 -28.08 20.19 -13.76
CA VAL A 6 -26.91 20.92 -14.25
C VAL A 6 -25.82 21.04 -13.18
N PHE A 7 -26.20 21.12 -11.90
CA PHE A 7 -25.25 21.22 -10.79
C PHE A 7 -24.56 19.87 -10.46
N ALA A 8 -25.24 18.74 -10.67
CA ALA A 8 -24.66 17.42 -10.43
C ALA A 8 -23.60 17.04 -11.48
N ALA A 9 -23.76 17.50 -12.73
CA ALA A 9 -22.79 17.25 -13.80
C ALA A 9 -21.49 18.03 -13.63
N LEU A 10 -21.52 19.21 -12.97
CA LEU A 10 -20.34 20.05 -12.77
C LEU A 10 -19.38 19.50 -11.69
N TRP A 11 -19.86 18.67 -10.77
CA TRP A 11 -19.01 18.03 -9.75
C TRP A 11 -18.20 16.84 -10.27
N PHE A 12 -18.62 16.19 -11.36
CA PHE A 12 -17.87 15.07 -11.94
C PHE A 12 -16.66 15.51 -12.77
N VAL A 13 -16.58 16.79 -13.18
CA VAL A 13 -15.51 17.29 -14.05
C VAL A 13 -14.29 17.80 -13.26
N LEU A 14 -14.44 18.02 -11.93
CA LEU A 14 -13.35 18.44 -11.04
C LEU A 14 -12.73 17.30 -10.22
N ALA A 15 -13.12 16.05 -10.48
CA ALA A 15 -12.36 14.91 -9.98
C ALA A 15 -11.04 14.85 -10.76
N GLY A 16 -10.08 15.69 -10.35
CA GLY A 16 -8.70 15.56 -10.78
C GLY A 16 -8.29 14.11 -10.59
N SER A 17 -7.64 13.54 -11.60
CA SER A 17 -7.06 12.21 -11.54
C SER A 17 -6.24 12.11 -10.26
N ALA A 18 -6.75 11.36 -9.28
CA ALA A 18 -5.97 10.96 -8.13
C ALA A 18 -4.90 10.02 -8.68
N ALA A 19 -3.74 10.59 -9.03
CA ALA A 19 -2.56 9.82 -9.36
C ALA A 19 -2.30 8.94 -8.14
N ALA A 20 -2.58 7.64 -8.28
CA ALA A 20 -2.18 6.67 -7.29
C ALA A 20 -0.66 6.81 -7.16
N HIS A 21 -0.17 7.32 -6.03
CA HIS A 21 1.26 7.54 -5.81
C HIS A 21 1.93 6.20 -5.48
N GLU A 22 1.87 5.29 -6.46
CA GLU A 22 2.82 4.21 -6.59
C GLU A 22 4.11 4.79 -7.14
N GLY A 23 5.24 4.32 -6.64
CA GLY A 23 6.50 4.94 -7.01
C GLY A 23 7.71 4.33 -6.35
N SER A 24 8.87 4.79 -6.80
CA SER A 24 10.12 4.51 -6.12
C SER A 24 10.34 5.50 -4.99
N VAL A 25 10.83 4.97 -3.88
CA VAL A 25 11.31 5.74 -2.73
C VAL A 25 12.79 5.98 -2.93
N ASP A 26 13.20 7.25 -2.87
CA ASP A 26 14.60 7.65 -2.90
C ASP A 26 14.83 8.75 -1.86
N LEU A 27 15.36 8.37 -0.71
CA LEU A 27 15.69 9.28 0.40
C LEU A 27 17.21 9.30 0.53
N THR A 28 17.85 10.44 0.33
CA THR A 28 19.32 10.49 0.36
C THR A 28 19.80 11.73 1.12
N SER A 29 20.77 11.54 2.00
CA SER A 29 21.58 12.58 2.64
C SER A 29 23.06 12.34 2.37
N SER A 30 23.95 13.14 2.98
CA SER A 30 25.40 12.97 2.83
C SER A 30 25.95 11.65 3.40
N GLN A 31 25.22 10.99 4.30
CA GLN A 31 25.70 9.80 5.02
C GLN A 31 24.79 8.58 4.90
N VAL A 32 23.50 8.79 4.58
CA VAL A 32 22.50 7.73 4.56
C VAL A 32 21.74 7.78 3.23
N SER A 33 21.48 6.62 2.63
CA SER A 33 20.57 6.51 1.48
C SER A 33 19.57 5.38 1.72
N CYS A 34 18.30 5.65 1.47
CA CYS A 34 17.23 4.67 1.51
C CYS A 34 16.56 4.58 0.15
N LYS A 35 16.43 3.36 -0.35
CA LYS A 35 15.71 3.04 -1.58
C LYS A 35 14.56 2.10 -1.28
N GLY A 36 13.48 2.21 -2.04
CA GLY A 36 12.32 1.35 -1.85
C GLY A 36 11.26 1.54 -2.92
N VAL A 37 10.10 0.95 -2.65
CA VAL A 37 8.92 1.01 -3.51
C VAL A 37 7.67 1.21 -2.68
N SER A 38 6.73 1.95 -3.24
CA SER A 38 5.35 2.11 -2.76
C SER A 38 4.41 1.55 -3.83
N LEU A 39 3.55 0.61 -3.44
CA LEU A 39 2.57 -0.03 -4.32
C LEU A 39 1.19 0.01 -3.67
N TYR A 40 0.15 0.36 -4.42
CA TYR A 40 -1.21 0.43 -3.89
C TYR A 40 -1.90 -0.93 -4.05
N GLN A 41 -2.22 -1.56 -2.92
CA GLN A 41 -2.84 -2.88 -2.89
C GLN A 41 -3.80 -2.99 -1.71
N ASP A 42 -4.96 -3.61 -1.91
CA ASP A 42 -5.94 -3.91 -0.84
C ASP A 42 -6.40 -2.68 -0.02
N GLY A 43 -6.43 -1.50 -0.64
CA GLY A 43 -6.92 -0.26 0.00
C GLY A 43 -5.85 0.53 0.76
N TYR A 44 -4.57 0.15 0.67
CA TYR A 44 -3.45 0.86 1.27
C TYR A 44 -2.22 0.86 0.36
N TYR A 45 -1.35 1.84 0.56
CA TYR A 45 -0.02 1.83 -0.04
C TYR A 45 0.91 0.98 0.82
N ARG A 46 1.45 -0.10 0.23
CA ARG A 46 2.49 -0.95 0.79
C ARG A 46 3.84 -0.35 0.46
N VAL A 47 4.58 0.03 1.48
CA VAL A 47 5.87 0.69 1.35
C VAL A 47 6.94 -0.23 1.91
N SER A 48 7.95 -0.55 1.11
CA SER A 48 9.05 -1.41 1.55
C SER A 48 10.38 -0.97 0.93
N GLY A 49 11.47 -1.24 1.63
CA GLY A 49 12.78 -0.83 1.15
C GLY A 49 13.90 -1.08 2.15
N ARG A 50 15.05 -0.49 1.83
CA ARG A 50 16.29 -0.62 2.58
C ARG A 50 17.02 0.72 2.65
N CYS A 51 17.67 0.95 3.78
CA CYS A 51 18.57 2.03 4.06
C CYS A 51 19.99 1.50 4.27
N ASP A 52 20.97 2.19 3.70
CA ASP A 52 22.39 1.99 3.94
C ASP A 52 22.96 3.23 4.61
N GLY A 53 23.93 3.04 5.52
CA GLY A 53 24.59 4.12 6.27
C GLY A 53 23.91 4.52 7.58
N LEU A 54 22.79 3.90 7.96
CA LEU A 54 22.19 4.12 9.29
C LEU A 54 23.09 3.58 10.41
N VAL A 55 23.23 4.35 11.48
CA VAL A 55 24.02 4.01 12.66
C VAL A 55 23.08 3.65 13.81
N TYR A 56 23.32 2.52 14.47
CA TYR A 56 22.48 2.04 15.56
C TYR A 56 23.29 2.00 16.87
N PRO A 57 22.87 2.71 17.94
CA PRO A 57 21.80 3.72 17.96
C PRO A 57 22.23 5.05 17.30
N TYR A 58 21.27 5.90 16.95
CA TYR A 58 21.56 7.23 16.39
C TYR A 58 22.28 8.12 17.41
N GLU A 59 21.78 8.12 18.64
CA GLU A 59 22.34 8.75 19.83
C GLU A 59 22.02 7.87 21.04
N THR A 60 22.63 8.13 22.21
CA THR A 60 22.43 7.31 23.43
C THR A 60 20.96 7.10 23.81
N THR A 61 20.10 8.08 23.52
CA THR A 61 18.66 8.06 23.87
C THR A 61 17.76 7.69 22.69
N TYR A 62 18.25 7.77 21.44
CA TYR A 62 17.46 7.56 20.22
C TYR A 62 17.94 6.29 19.51
N ASN A 63 17.30 5.17 19.84
CA ASN A 63 17.70 3.84 19.40
C ASN A 63 16.74 3.22 18.36
N ARG A 64 15.70 3.93 17.96
CA ARG A 64 14.74 3.50 16.94
C ARG A 64 14.73 4.48 15.79
N TYR A 65 14.47 3.98 14.60
CA TYR A 65 14.16 4.79 13.44
C TYR A 65 12.73 4.54 13.02
N VAL A 66 11.98 5.58 12.72
CA VAL A 66 10.59 5.48 12.28
C VAL A 66 10.43 6.21 10.96
N LEU A 67 9.79 5.51 10.02
CA LEU A 67 9.43 6.03 8.72
C LEU A 67 8.02 6.63 8.75
N TRP A 68 7.91 7.83 8.22
CA TRP A 68 6.68 8.61 8.13
C TRP A 68 6.40 8.99 6.68
N GLY A 69 5.12 9.03 6.32
CA GLY A 69 4.63 9.60 5.07
C GLY A 69 3.87 10.89 5.35
N LYS A 70 4.18 11.93 4.58
CA LYS A 70 3.46 13.20 4.62
C LYS A 70 2.33 13.17 3.61
N THR A 71 1.10 13.28 4.08
CA THR A 71 -0.08 13.17 3.23
C THR A 71 -0.19 14.31 2.22
N SER A 72 -0.53 14.00 0.97
CA SER A 72 -0.64 15.00 -0.09
C SER A 72 -1.82 15.98 0.12
N VAL A 73 -2.85 15.56 0.88
CA VAL A 73 -4.09 16.33 1.06
C VAL A 73 -3.97 17.34 2.20
N ARG A 74 -3.41 16.94 3.35
CA ARG A 74 -3.40 17.75 4.59
C ARG A 74 -2.00 18.07 5.11
N GLY A 75 -0.95 17.51 4.50
CA GLY A 75 0.43 17.66 4.99
C GLY A 75 0.68 16.97 6.34
N GLU A 76 -0.26 16.14 6.81
CA GLU A 76 -0.13 15.41 8.06
C GLU A 76 0.91 14.30 7.93
N MET A 77 1.70 14.09 8.99
CA MET A 77 2.68 13.01 9.09
C MET A 77 2.01 11.76 9.65
N ILE A 78 1.96 10.70 8.85
CA ILE A 78 1.42 9.40 9.24
C ILE A 78 2.55 8.38 9.34
N ARG A 79 2.59 7.63 10.44
CA ARG A 79 3.56 6.56 10.66
C ARG A 79 3.34 5.44 9.64
N ILE A 80 4.41 5.00 8.99
CA ILE A 80 4.39 3.87 8.04
C ILE A 80 4.97 2.63 8.70
N ALA A 81 6.22 2.69 9.17
CA ALA A 81 6.96 1.54 9.67
C ALA A 81 8.05 1.94 10.66
N GLU A 82 8.52 0.99 11.46
CA GLU A 82 9.85 1.06 12.05
C GLU A 82 10.89 0.70 10.97
N VAL A 83 12.05 1.36 11.00
CA VAL A 83 13.22 0.96 10.22
C VAL A 83 14.12 0.13 11.13
N ASP A 84 14.09 -1.19 10.96
CA ASP A 84 14.88 -2.13 11.74
C ASP A 84 16.10 -2.59 10.94
N ARG A 85 17.30 -2.29 11.45
CA ARG A 85 18.60 -2.65 10.81
C ARG A 85 18.65 -2.30 9.33
N GLY A 86 18.08 -1.14 8.99
CA GLY A 86 18.02 -0.61 7.64
C GLY A 86 16.85 -1.09 6.82
N TYR A 87 16.06 -2.07 7.26
CA TYR A 87 14.90 -2.55 6.50
C TYR A 87 13.61 -1.92 7.01
N PHE A 88 12.70 -1.61 6.10
CA PHE A 88 11.36 -1.17 6.45
C PHE A 88 10.32 -1.83 5.56
N SER A 89 9.17 -2.12 6.15
CA SER A 89 7.97 -2.57 5.46
C SER A 89 6.76 -2.14 6.26
N GLY A 90 5.84 -1.43 5.65
CA GLY A 90 4.66 -0.90 6.31
C GLY A 90 3.61 -0.41 5.34
N ASN A 91 2.51 0.09 5.90
CA ASN A 91 1.34 0.48 5.12
C ASN A 91 0.89 1.90 5.49
N ILE A 92 0.36 2.62 4.51
CA ILE A 92 -0.30 3.91 4.71
C ILE A 92 -1.57 3.97 3.85
N ALA A 93 -2.71 4.29 4.45
CA ALA A 93 -3.98 4.33 3.73
C ALA A 93 -4.18 5.64 2.93
N SER A 94 -3.54 6.71 3.36
CA SER A 94 -3.67 8.03 2.72
C SER A 94 -2.62 8.24 1.63
N PRO A 95 -2.95 8.91 0.51
CA PRO A 95 -1.96 9.34 -0.47
C PRO A 95 -0.91 10.25 0.16
N PHE A 96 0.35 10.06 -0.21
CA PHE A 96 1.50 10.79 0.29
C PHE A 96 2.50 11.05 -0.85
N ASN A 97 3.30 12.10 -0.71
CA ASN A 97 4.29 12.51 -1.73
C ASN A 97 5.69 12.75 -1.17
N GLU A 98 5.82 12.84 0.15
CA GLU A 98 7.06 13.06 0.86
C GLU A 98 7.16 12.03 2.00
N MET A 99 8.38 11.57 2.26
CA MET A 99 8.70 10.61 3.31
C MET A 99 9.82 11.16 4.17
N VAL A 100 9.74 10.85 5.46
CA VAL A 100 10.71 11.31 6.46
C VAL A 100 11.08 10.14 7.35
N ILE A 101 12.37 9.98 7.64
CA ILE A 101 12.85 9.08 8.67
C ILE A 101 13.32 9.93 9.85
N THR A 102 12.80 9.63 11.04
CA THR A 102 13.23 10.25 12.29
C THR A 102 13.89 9.24 13.21
N ALA A 103 14.79 9.72 14.06
CA ALA A 103 15.30 8.96 15.20
C ALA A 103 14.35 9.14 16.39
N GLU A 104 13.98 8.04 17.04
CA GLU A 104 12.97 7.99 18.09
C GLU A 104 13.49 7.25 19.32
N LYS A 105 12.91 7.57 20.47
CA LYS A 105 13.18 6.88 21.75
C LYS A 105 12.44 5.54 21.86
N ASP A 106 11.34 5.41 21.11
CA ASP A 106 10.45 4.26 21.09
C ASP A 106 9.90 4.08 19.66
N SER A 107 9.56 2.86 19.26
CA SER A 107 9.06 2.57 17.91
C SER A 107 7.56 2.84 17.74
N LEU A 108 6.80 2.95 18.84
CA LEU A 108 5.34 3.15 18.86
C LEU A 108 4.91 4.61 19.06
N VAL A 109 5.78 5.56 18.71
CA VAL A 109 5.48 6.99 18.78
C VAL A 109 4.35 7.39 17.83
N ARG A 110 3.52 8.34 18.26
CA ARG A 110 2.37 8.85 17.48
C ARG A 110 2.68 10.09 16.65
N ARG A 111 3.80 10.75 16.92
CA ARG A 111 4.27 11.94 16.21
C ARG A 111 5.78 11.82 15.99
N PRO A 112 6.29 12.33 14.86
CA PRO A 112 7.74 12.38 14.63
C PRO A 112 8.41 13.29 15.65
N SER A 113 9.60 12.91 16.08
CA SER A 113 10.51 13.78 16.82
C SER A 113 11.08 14.89 15.93
N ASP A 114 11.82 15.80 16.54
CA ASP A 114 12.63 16.82 15.87
C ASP A 114 13.94 16.26 15.28
N ARG A 115 14.26 14.99 15.52
CA ARG A 115 15.48 14.33 15.03
C ARG A 115 15.28 13.72 13.65
N ILE A 116 15.19 14.59 12.64
CA ILE A 116 15.07 14.18 11.24
C ILE A 116 16.42 13.67 10.73
N VAL A 117 16.42 12.45 10.20
CA VAL A 117 17.60 11.76 9.67
C VAL A 117 17.64 11.89 8.15
N LEU A 118 16.48 11.71 7.51
CA LEU A 118 16.32 11.75 6.07
C LEU A 118 14.94 12.31 5.71
N THR A 119 14.91 13.06 4.61
CA THR A 119 13.69 13.48 3.94
C THR A 119 13.86 13.24 2.44
N GLY A 120 12.78 12.90 1.76
CA GLY A 120 12.78 12.83 0.30
C GLY A 120 11.38 12.65 -0.25
N SER A 121 11.25 12.77 -1.56
CA SER A 121 10.00 12.64 -2.28
C SER A 121 9.82 11.25 -2.86
N LEU A 122 8.55 10.88 -3.08
CA LEU A 122 8.23 9.70 -3.87
C LEU A 122 8.29 10.04 -5.36
N SER A 123 9.05 9.27 -6.13
CA SER A 123 9.05 9.38 -7.59
C SER A 123 7.96 8.48 -8.15
N VAL A 124 6.89 9.07 -8.68
CA VAL A 124 5.71 8.35 -9.16
C VAL A 124 6.06 7.49 -10.37
N PHE A 125 5.63 6.23 -10.36
CA PHE A 125 5.79 5.36 -11.53
C PHE A 125 4.98 5.88 -12.70
N ASN A 126 5.61 5.92 -13.87
CA ASN A 126 4.94 6.18 -15.12
C ASN A 126 4.96 4.90 -15.95
N PHE A 127 3.89 4.11 -15.83
CA PHE A 127 3.78 2.83 -16.54
C PHE A 127 3.62 3.00 -18.05
N ASP A 128 3.12 4.15 -18.52
CA ASP A 128 3.00 4.45 -19.96
C ASP A 128 4.37 4.62 -20.63
N LYS A 129 5.42 4.90 -19.85
CA LYS A 129 6.81 5.00 -20.30
C LYS A 129 7.64 3.75 -20.02
N SER A 130 7.02 2.65 -19.57
CA SER A 130 7.76 1.42 -19.29
C SER A 130 8.25 0.77 -20.59
N VAL A 131 9.56 0.53 -20.67
CA VAL A 131 10.18 -0.22 -21.76
C VAL A 131 10.37 -1.66 -21.28
N THR A 132 9.74 -2.63 -21.96
CA THR A 132 9.96 -4.05 -21.70
C THR A 132 11.37 -4.43 -22.18
N VAL A 133 12.34 -4.38 -21.27
CA VAL A 133 13.67 -4.95 -21.55
C VAL A 133 13.55 -6.46 -21.32
N ALA A 134 13.68 -7.24 -22.38
CA ALA A 134 13.77 -8.69 -22.26
C ALA A 134 14.97 -9.05 -21.36
N PRO A 135 14.83 -10.00 -20.41
CA PRO A 135 15.96 -10.40 -19.59
C PRO A 135 17.08 -10.90 -20.50
N THR A 136 18.25 -10.26 -20.43
CA THR A 136 19.44 -10.73 -21.12
C THR A 136 19.81 -12.08 -20.53
N ALA A 137 19.69 -13.15 -21.32
CA ALA A 137 20.15 -14.47 -20.92
C ALA A 137 21.64 -14.39 -20.60
N THR A 138 21.99 -14.49 -19.33
CA THR A 138 23.38 -14.68 -18.91
C THR A 138 23.82 -16.03 -19.45
N THR A 139 24.74 -16.03 -20.42
CA THR A 139 25.36 -17.27 -20.91
C THR A 139 26.22 -17.84 -19.79
N THR A 140 25.75 -18.91 -19.15
CA THR A 140 26.55 -19.70 -18.22
C THR A 140 27.75 -20.29 -18.98
N PRO A 141 29.00 -20.06 -18.56
CA PRO A 141 30.15 -20.72 -19.18
C PRO A 141 30.09 -22.23 -18.91
N SER A 142 30.13 -23.02 -19.98
CA SER A 142 30.16 -24.49 -19.92
C SER A 142 31.48 -24.96 -19.33
N THR A 143 31.51 -25.34 -18.05
CA THR A 143 32.55 -26.22 -17.51
C THR A 143 32.21 -27.66 -17.88
N THR A 144 32.95 -28.21 -18.84
CA THR A 144 33.00 -29.65 -19.10
C THR A 144 33.52 -30.34 -17.84
N THR A 145 32.67 -31.13 -17.18
CA THR A 145 33.13 -32.08 -16.15
C THR A 145 32.44 -33.42 -16.39
N GLU A 146 33.29 -34.42 -16.38
CA GLU A 146 33.13 -35.80 -16.79
C GLU A 146 32.00 -36.53 -16.04
N SER A 147 31.30 -37.39 -16.79
CA SER A 147 30.18 -38.21 -16.37
C SER A 147 30.58 -39.25 -15.32
N LYS A 148 29.97 -39.18 -14.13
CA LYS A 148 29.65 -40.36 -13.31
C LYS A 148 28.20 -40.25 -12.85
N GLY A 149 27.40 -41.20 -13.31
CA GLY A 149 25.95 -41.23 -13.14
C GLY A 149 25.52 -41.33 -11.69
N VAL A 150 24.49 -40.54 -11.35
CA VAL A 150 23.61 -40.77 -10.22
C VAL A 150 22.18 -40.56 -10.71
N THR A 151 21.43 -41.65 -10.73
CA THR A 151 20.02 -41.72 -11.13
C THR A 151 19.17 -41.00 -10.10
N VAL A 152 18.45 -39.94 -10.50
CA VAL A 152 17.38 -39.34 -9.68
C VAL A 152 16.05 -39.51 -10.40
N GLN A 153 15.15 -40.14 -9.68
CA GLN A 153 13.83 -40.61 -10.07
C GLN A 153 12.88 -39.44 -10.40
N SER A 154 12.40 -39.42 -11.64
CA SER A 154 11.32 -38.54 -12.09
C SER A 154 10.03 -38.85 -11.34
N SER A 155 9.65 -37.99 -10.41
CA SER A 155 8.30 -37.94 -9.86
C SER A 155 7.46 -37.03 -10.75
N THR A 156 6.84 -37.64 -11.76
CA THR A 156 5.73 -37.04 -12.51
C THR A 156 4.57 -36.78 -11.55
N SER A 157 4.41 -35.54 -11.09
CA SER A 157 3.16 -35.11 -10.45
C SER A 157 2.22 -34.59 -11.53
N THR A 158 1.34 -35.48 -12.00
CA THR A 158 0.14 -35.13 -12.75
C THR A 158 -0.85 -34.52 -11.75
N ALA A 159 -0.82 -33.21 -11.57
CA ALA A 159 -1.87 -32.50 -10.84
C ALA A 159 -2.94 -32.07 -11.84
N GLY A 160 -4.01 -32.88 -11.89
CA GLY A 160 -5.16 -32.66 -12.74
C GLY A 160 -5.85 -31.32 -12.50
N THR A 161 -6.21 -30.67 -13.59
CA THR A 161 -7.19 -29.59 -13.66
C THR A 161 -8.53 -30.07 -13.10
N THR A 162 -8.80 -29.76 -11.83
CA THR A 162 -10.16 -29.83 -11.28
C THR A 162 -10.76 -28.42 -11.34
N ALA A 163 -11.27 -28.08 -12.52
CA ALA A 163 -12.25 -27.02 -12.68
C ALA A 163 -13.56 -27.49 -12.01
N GLY A 164 -13.95 -26.85 -10.91
CA GLY A 164 -15.21 -27.18 -10.25
C GLY A 164 -15.44 -26.41 -8.95
N THR A 165 -16.40 -25.48 -9.01
CA THR A 165 -17.23 -25.07 -7.86
C THR A 165 -16.66 -24.03 -6.88
N VAL A 166 -16.46 -22.78 -7.35
CA VAL A 166 -16.48 -21.58 -6.47
C VAL A 166 -17.42 -20.47 -6.94
N ILE A 167 -18.30 -20.75 -7.91
CA ILE A 167 -19.22 -19.75 -8.51
C ILE A 167 -20.50 -19.56 -7.65
N GLY A 168 -20.71 -20.33 -6.59
CA GLY A 168 -21.94 -20.27 -5.77
C GLY A 168 -21.94 -19.33 -4.56
N LYS A 169 -20.79 -18.80 -4.10
CA LYS A 169 -20.71 -18.06 -2.81
C LYS A 169 -20.68 -16.53 -2.92
N ILE A 170 -20.50 -15.98 -4.13
CA ILE A 170 -20.45 -14.51 -4.31
C ILE A 170 -21.86 -13.91 -4.47
N LEU A 171 -22.81 -14.66 -5.06
CA LEU A 171 -24.20 -14.20 -5.25
C LEU A 171 -25.00 -14.18 -3.93
N THR A 172 -24.69 -15.08 -2.99
CA THR A 172 -25.36 -15.09 -1.67
C THR A 172 -24.87 -13.99 -0.75
N SER A 173 -23.61 -13.56 -0.87
CA SER A 173 -23.05 -12.45 -0.07
C SER A 173 -23.68 -11.10 -0.43
N LEU A 174 -23.84 -10.82 -1.72
CA LEU A 174 -24.46 -9.58 -2.20
C LEU A 174 -25.95 -9.48 -1.83
N LEU A 175 -26.69 -10.58 -1.90
CA LEU A 175 -28.12 -10.60 -1.55
C LEU A 175 -28.33 -10.33 -0.04
N VAL A 176 -27.46 -10.87 0.82
CA VAL A 176 -27.52 -10.63 2.27
C VAL A 176 -27.26 -9.16 2.59
N ILE A 177 -26.28 -8.52 1.94
CA ILE A 177 -25.97 -7.10 2.16
C ILE A 177 -27.16 -6.22 1.76
N VAL A 178 -27.79 -6.50 0.62
CA VAL A 178 -28.99 -5.77 0.16
C VAL A 178 -30.14 -5.95 1.15
N LEU A 179 -30.40 -7.15 1.65
CA LEU A 179 -31.45 -7.40 2.64
C LEU A 179 -31.20 -6.68 3.98
N VAL A 180 -29.95 -6.60 4.44
CA VAL A 180 -29.59 -5.88 5.67
C VAL A 180 -29.84 -4.38 5.50
N ILE A 181 -29.44 -3.80 4.36
CA ILE A 181 -29.66 -2.37 4.09
C ILE A 181 -31.16 -2.06 4.00
N VAL A 182 -31.93 -2.87 3.27
CA VAL A 182 -33.39 -2.69 3.15
C VAL A 182 -34.07 -2.86 4.51
N GLY A 183 -33.67 -3.84 5.32
CA GLY A 183 -34.18 -4.03 6.68
C GLY A 183 -33.90 -2.83 7.60
N LEU A 184 -32.69 -2.25 7.54
CA LEU A 184 -32.35 -1.05 8.31
C LEU A 184 -33.15 0.18 7.85
N VAL A 185 -33.35 0.36 6.55
CA VAL A 185 -34.14 1.48 6.00
C VAL A 185 -35.61 1.36 6.39
N ILE A 186 -36.20 0.17 6.29
CA ILE A 186 -37.59 -0.07 6.70
C ILE A 186 -37.73 0.08 8.22
N GLY A 187 -36.81 -0.49 9.00
CA GLY A 187 -36.80 -0.36 10.46
C GLY A 187 -36.69 1.09 10.92
N ALA A 188 -35.77 1.86 10.35
CA ALA A 188 -35.67 3.30 10.62
C ALA A 188 -36.96 4.03 10.22
N SER A 189 -37.51 3.76 9.04
CA SER A 189 -38.75 4.40 8.56
C SER A 189 -39.95 4.10 9.44
N LEU A 190 -40.05 2.89 9.99
CA LEU A 190 -41.10 2.51 10.94
C LEU A 190 -40.92 3.17 12.31
N ILE A 191 -39.68 3.27 12.80
CA ILE A 191 -39.37 3.98 14.05
C ILE A 191 -39.67 5.49 13.90
N PHE A 192 -39.33 6.09 12.76
CA PHE A 192 -39.65 7.49 12.47
C PHE A 192 -41.16 7.72 12.30
N ARG A 193 -41.90 6.78 11.69
CA ARG A 193 -43.38 6.84 11.65
C ARG A 193 -44.01 6.72 13.04
N ASN A 194 -43.49 5.84 13.90
CA ASN A 194 -44.06 5.65 15.24
C ASN A 194 -43.71 6.82 16.20
N ARG A 195 -42.62 7.54 15.94
CA ARG A 195 -42.23 8.75 16.69
C ARG A 195 -42.81 10.06 16.13
N GLY A 196 -43.34 10.04 14.90
CA GLY A 196 -44.00 11.18 14.26
C GLY A 196 -45.47 11.37 14.61
N SER A 197 -46.07 10.51 15.45
CA SER A 197 -47.48 10.60 15.88
C SER A 197 -47.64 11.09 17.33
N VAL A 198 -46.76 11.97 17.80
CA VAL A 198 -46.91 12.65 19.10
C VAL A 198 -46.61 14.14 18.98
N SER A 199 -47.40 14.84 18.15
CA SER A 199 -47.74 16.27 18.30
C SER A 199 -48.54 16.71 17.08
N ALA A 200 -49.87 16.64 17.22
CA ALA A 200 -50.83 17.61 16.74
C ALA A 200 -52.14 17.35 17.50
#